data_AF-A0A2H0RQT0-F1
#
_entry.id   AF-A0A2H0RQT0-F1
#
_cell.length_a   1.000
_cell.length_b   1.000
_cell.length_c   1.000
_cell.angle_alpha   90.00
_cell.angle_beta   90.00
_cell.angle_gamma   90.00
#
_symmetry.space_group_name_H-M   'P 1'
#
loop_
_entity.id
_entity.type
_entity.pdbx_description
1 polymer ?
#
loop_
_entity_poly.entity_id
_entity_poly.type
_entity_poly.pdbx_seq_one_letter_code
_entity_poly.pdbx_strand_id
1 'polypeptide(L)'
;MDSILTVLWGLKTQAIFDVWTIEHVLSGISVGRAVKKRNHNVLKKILCKDHALHSWYFAMTGVLFLAYCWETIEHYLETGLAGFTVQYWFQGVEFWANRIIADPLMLIIGYAIANRWPRTVIPARLGSLTWLLVHIFIFPHSMYLHMLF
;
A
#
# COMPACT_ATOMS: atom_id res chain seq x y z
N MET A 1 5.23 -21.89 -20.31
CA MET A 1 5.60 -20.46 -20.25
C MET A 1 4.61 -19.66 -19.41
N ASP A 2 3.41 -20.18 -19.17
CA ASP A 2 2.38 -19.53 -18.35
C ASP A 2 2.69 -19.45 -16.85
N SER A 3 3.60 -20.28 -16.32
CA SER A 3 3.86 -20.35 -14.87
C SER A 3 4.60 -19.16 -14.27
N ILE A 4 5.45 -18.47 -15.05
CA ILE A 4 6.21 -17.32 -14.53
C ILE A 4 5.34 -16.07 -14.53
N LEU A 5 4.53 -15.89 -15.57
CA LEU A 5 3.63 -14.75 -15.67
C LEU A 5 2.58 -14.77 -14.57
N THR A 6 2.00 -15.93 -14.26
CA THR A 6 1.01 -16.06 -13.17
C THR A 6 1.59 -15.84 -11.78
N VAL A 7 2.87 -16.17 -11.56
CA VAL A 7 3.57 -15.86 -10.30
C VAL A 7 3.95 -14.39 -10.22
N LEU A 8 4.21 -13.72 -11.35
CA LEU A 8 4.52 -12.29 -11.34
C LEU A 8 3.25 -11.43 -11.18
N TRP A 9 2.20 -11.70 -11.96
CA TRP A 9 0.97 -10.92 -11.99
C TRP A 9 -0.26 -11.81 -12.04
N GLY A 10 -1.15 -11.70 -11.06
CA GLY A 10 -2.36 -12.52 -11.00
C GLY A 10 -3.07 -12.45 -9.67
N LEU A 11 -3.78 -13.53 -9.31
CA LEU A 11 -4.51 -13.63 -8.05
C LEU A 11 -3.59 -13.41 -6.85
N LYS A 12 -4.04 -12.60 -5.89
CA LYS A 12 -3.25 -12.19 -4.72
C LYS A 12 -2.72 -13.35 -3.88
N THR A 13 -3.39 -14.51 -3.93
CA THR A 13 -3.00 -15.73 -3.22
C THR A 13 -1.82 -16.47 -3.87
N GLN A 14 -1.45 -16.12 -5.10
CA GLN A 14 -0.45 -16.85 -5.90
C GLN A 14 0.63 -15.94 -6.52
N ALA A 15 0.30 -14.68 -6.79
CA ALA A 15 1.16 -13.76 -7.52
C ALA A 15 1.90 -12.80 -6.59
N ILE A 16 3.06 -12.32 -7.03
CA ILE A 16 3.85 -11.27 -6.37
C ILE A 16 3.19 -9.91 -6.53
N PHE A 17 2.57 -9.66 -7.68
CA PHE A 17 1.81 -8.45 -7.96
C PHE A 17 0.39 -8.80 -8.37
N ASP A 18 -0.53 -7.90 -8.05
CA ASP A 18 -1.95 -8.04 -8.31
C ASP A 18 -2.59 -6.66 -8.54
N VAL A 19 -3.92 -6.63 -8.64
CA VAL A 19 -4.65 -5.37 -8.84
C VAL A 19 -4.49 -4.40 -7.65
N TRP A 20 -4.22 -4.89 -6.44
CA TRP A 20 -4.01 -4.09 -5.23
C TRP A 20 -2.62 -3.45 -5.17
N THR A 21 -1.67 -3.95 -5.96
CA THR A 21 -0.37 -3.29 -6.21
C THR A 21 -0.56 -1.82 -6.66
N ILE A 22 -1.60 -1.52 -7.43
CA ILE A 22 -1.93 -0.14 -7.83
C ILE A 22 -2.29 0.70 -6.61
N GLU A 23 -3.16 0.17 -5.75
CA GLU A 23 -3.58 0.83 -4.51
C GLU A 23 -2.38 1.10 -3.60
N HIS A 24 -1.47 0.15 -3.47
CA HIS A 24 -0.26 0.29 -2.67
C HIS A 24 0.66 1.40 -3.17
N VAL A 25 0.80 1.58 -4.48
CA VAL A 25 1.53 2.73 -5.05
C VAL A 25 0.82 4.05 -4.72
N LEU A 26 -0.50 4.14 -4.92
CA LEU A 26 -1.29 5.36 -4.66
C LEU A 26 -1.27 5.74 -3.18
N SER A 27 -1.43 4.74 -2.31
CA SER A 27 -1.30 4.87 -0.85
C SER A 27 0.12 5.26 -0.46
N GLY A 28 1.15 4.69 -1.08
CA GLY A 28 2.55 5.08 -0.89
C GLY A 28 2.83 6.55 -1.17
N ILE A 29 2.24 7.11 -2.24
CA ILE A 29 2.34 8.55 -2.57
C ILE A 29 1.76 9.39 -1.41
N SER A 30 0.60 8.99 -0.91
CA SER A 30 -0.14 9.70 0.13
C SER A 30 0.54 9.61 1.50
N VAL A 31 0.83 8.39 1.94
CA VAL A 31 1.47 8.06 3.23
C VAL A 31 2.90 8.60 3.26
N GLY A 32 3.67 8.41 2.19
CA GLY A 32 5.04 8.91 2.11
C GLY A 32 5.14 10.42 2.29
N ARG A 33 4.21 11.19 1.70
CA ARG A 33 4.14 12.64 1.92
C ARG A 33 3.78 12.99 3.36
N ALA A 34 2.85 12.25 3.96
CA ALA A 34 2.42 12.47 5.35
C ALA A 34 3.56 12.18 6.34
N VAL A 35 4.25 11.04 6.20
CA VAL A 35 5.42 10.65 6.99
C VAL A 35 6.52 11.70 6.88
N LYS A 36 6.88 12.11 5.65
CA LYS A 36 7.90 13.16 5.44
C LYS A 36 7.55 14.46 6.16
N LYS A 37 6.29 14.91 6.07
CA LYS A 37 5.82 16.13 6.74
C LYS A 37 5.84 15.98 8.27
N ARG A 38 5.41 14.82 8.79
CA ARG A 38 5.42 14.55 10.23
C ARG A 38 6.84 14.53 10.78
N ASN A 39 7.75 13.84 10.10
CA ASN A 39 9.15 13.73 10.48
C ASN A 39 9.84 15.10 10.54
N HIS A 40 9.64 15.93 9.50
CA HIS A 40 10.15 17.31 9.50
C HIS A 40 9.58 18.13 10.67
N ASN A 41 8.28 18.04 10.94
CA ASN A 41 7.67 18.78 12.04
C ASN A 41 8.17 18.34 13.42
N VAL A 42 8.41 17.03 13.62
CA VAL A 42 8.95 16.50 14.89
C VAL A 42 10.39 16.97 15.08
N LEU A 43 11.23 16.87 14.04
CA LEU A 43 12.62 17.28 14.13
C LEU A 43 12.77 18.80 14.28
N LYS A 44 11.93 19.60 13.61
CA LYS A 44 11.82 21.06 13.82
C LYS A 44 11.49 21.41 15.27
N LYS A 45 10.60 20.65 15.91
CA LYS A 45 10.26 20.85 17.34
C LYS A 45 11.44 20.52 18.26
N ILE A 46 12.16 19.42 18.00
CA ILE A 46 13.31 18.99 18.81
C ILE A 46 14.46 19.99 18.71
N LEU A 47 14.72 20.50 17.50
CA LEU A 47 15.82 21.43 17.25
C LEU A 47 15.46 22.89 17.58
N CYS A 48 14.20 23.19 17.88
CA CYS A 48 13.65 24.55 18.05
C CYS A 48 13.97 25.51 16.88
N LYS A 49 14.25 24.98 15.69
CA LYS A 49 14.56 25.75 14.48
C LYS A 49 14.20 24.96 13.24
N ASP A 50 13.98 25.67 12.14
CA ASP A 50 13.83 25.03 10.85
C ASP A 50 15.16 24.39 10.40
N HIS A 51 15.07 23.34 9.59
CA HIS A 51 16.23 22.58 9.16
C HIS A 51 16.08 22.04 7.74
N ALA A 52 17.20 22.01 7.02
CA ALA A 52 17.30 21.37 5.71
C ALA A 52 17.52 19.85 5.79
N LEU A 53 17.60 19.28 7.00
CA LEU A 53 17.79 17.84 7.20
C LEU A 53 16.54 17.08 6.71
N HIS A 54 16.61 16.59 5.47
CA HIS A 54 15.63 15.72 4.86
C HIS A 54 16.28 14.35 4.62
N SER A 55 16.32 13.53 5.67
CA SER A 55 16.83 12.16 5.53
C SER A 55 15.78 11.31 4.82
N TRP A 56 16.14 10.86 3.62
CA TRP A 56 15.37 9.88 2.86
C TRP A 56 15.13 8.61 3.68
N TYR A 57 16.17 8.11 4.37
CA TYR A 57 16.11 6.90 5.18
C TYR A 57 15.07 7.00 6.30
N PHE A 58 15.01 8.14 6.99
CA PHE A 58 14.07 8.29 8.11
C PHE A 58 12.60 8.29 7.66
N ALA A 59 12.32 8.88 6.49
CA ALA A 59 10.99 8.78 5.89
C ALA A 59 10.69 7.37 5.39
N MET A 60 11.66 6.71 4.74
CA MET A 60 11.52 5.33 4.26
C MET A 60 11.23 4.36 5.41
N THR A 61 11.93 4.46 6.54
CA THR A 61 11.67 3.65 7.74
C THR A 61 10.24 3.87 8.25
N GLY A 62 9.76 5.11 8.29
CA GLY A 62 8.38 5.41 8.70
C GLY A 62 7.34 4.85 7.73
N VAL A 63 7.61 4.88 6.42
CA VAL A 63 6.70 4.29 5.42
C VAL A 63 6.69 2.76 5.53
N LEU A 64 7.86 2.11 5.64
CA LEU A 64 7.94 0.65 5.83
C LEU A 64 7.25 0.21 7.12
N PHE A 65 7.42 0.95 8.21
CA PHE A 65 6.73 0.66 9.47
C PHE A 65 5.20 0.66 9.27
N LEU A 66 4.65 1.69 8.62
CA LEU A 66 3.22 1.76 8.34
C LEU A 66 2.77 0.68 7.36
N ALA A 67 3.59 0.35 6.37
CA ALA A 67 3.33 -0.76 5.45
C ALA A 67 3.15 -2.07 6.22
N TYR A 68 4.14 -2.47 7.03
CA TYR A 68 4.04 -3.71 7.79
C TYR A 68 2.95 -3.71 8.87
N CYS A 69 2.62 -2.54 9.45
CA CYS A 69 1.43 -2.43 10.29
C CYS A 69 0.15 -2.73 9.50
N TRP A 70 0.03 -2.20 8.28
CA TRP A 70 -1.10 -2.49 7.40
C TRP A 70 -1.14 -3.97 7.01
N GLU A 71 -0.04 -4.55 6.55
CA GLU A 71 0.07 -5.98 6.21
C GLU A 71 -0.38 -6.88 7.38
N THR A 72 -0.01 -6.51 8.61
CA THR A 72 -0.42 -7.26 9.80
C THR A 72 -1.93 -7.17 10.03
N ILE A 73 -2.52 -5.98 9.84
CA ILE A 73 -3.97 -5.78 9.95
C ILE A 73 -4.67 -6.57 8.84
N GLU A 74 -4.21 -6.47 7.60
CA GLU A 74 -4.76 -7.18 6.46
C GLU A 74 -4.76 -8.69 6.69
N HIS A 75 -3.65 -9.26 7.14
CA HIS A 75 -3.59 -10.68 7.49
C HIS A 75 -4.59 -11.07 8.59
N TYR A 76 -4.80 -10.20 9.59
CA TYR A 76 -5.83 -10.41 10.61
C TYR A 76 -7.26 -10.42 10.00
N LEU A 77 -7.53 -9.56 9.02
CA LEU A 77 -8.82 -9.51 8.32
C LEU A 77 -9.01 -10.76 7.43
N GLU A 78 -7.97 -11.19 6.71
CA GLU A 78 -7.98 -12.37 5.83
C GLU A 78 -8.19 -13.68 6.58
N THR A 79 -7.65 -13.80 7.78
CA THR A 79 -7.79 -15.01 8.61
C THR A 79 -9.17 -15.13 9.26
N GLY A 80 -10.02 -14.12 9.10
CA GLY A 80 -11.41 -14.11 9.56
C GLY A 80 -11.59 -13.76 11.02
N LEU A 81 -10.54 -13.25 11.67
CA LEU A 81 -10.63 -12.77 13.06
C LEU A 81 -11.53 -11.53 13.20
N ALA A 82 -11.81 -10.83 12.10
CA ALA A 82 -12.79 -9.74 12.01
C ALA A 82 -14.19 -10.17 11.52
N GLY A 83 -14.45 -11.48 11.44
CA GLY A 83 -15.74 -12.04 11.04
C GLY A 83 -15.81 -12.54 9.60
N PHE A 84 -16.80 -13.39 9.34
CA PHE A 84 -16.92 -14.14 8.09
C PHE A 84 -17.14 -13.25 6.86
N THR A 85 -17.93 -12.17 6.98
CA THR A 85 -18.18 -11.25 5.86
C THR A 85 -16.89 -10.60 5.34
N VAL A 86 -16.01 -10.20 6.27
CA VAL A 86 -14.73 -9.57 5.93
C VAL A 86 -13.80 -10.61 5.30
N GLN A 87 -13.68 -11.78 5.93
CA GLN A 87 -12.91 -12.90 5.40
C GLN A 87 -13.34 -13.26 3.97
N TYR A 88 -14.65 -13.35 3.75
CA TYR A 88 -15.21 -13.65 2.44
C TYR A 88 -14.86 -12.56 1.44
N TRP A 89 -14.87 -11.28 1.81
CA TRP A 89 -14.45 -10.22 0.89
C TRP A 89 -12.96 -10.33 0.53
N PHE A 90 -12.10 -10.77 1.45
CA PHE A 90 -10.67 -11.00 1.17
C PHE A 90 -10.39 -12.25 0.32
N GLN A 91 -11.25 -13.27 0.35
CA GLN A 91 -11.14 -14.52 -0.45
C GLN A 91 -9.82 -15.30 -0.27
N GLY A 92 -9.18 -15.22 0.89
CA GLY A 92 -7.98 -15.99 1.22
C GLY A 92 -6.81 -15.12 1.63
N VAL A 93 -5.67 -15.77 1.87
CA VAL A 93 -4.45 -15.15 2.38
C VAL A 93 -3.51 -14.81 1.23
N GLU A 94 -3.00 -13.60 1.20
CA GLU A 94 -2.00 -13.16 0.23
C GLU A 94 -0.74 -14.01 0.20
N PHE A 95 -0.17 -14.10 -1.01
CA PHE A 95 1.11 -14.74 -1.24
C PHE A 95 2.20 -14.07 -0.42
N TRP A 96 3.06 -14.87 0.22
CA TRP A 96 4.06 -14.35 1.16
C TRP A 96 4.97 -13.29 0.54
N ALA A 97 5.35 -13.44 -0.73
CA ALA A 97 6.24 -12.51 -1.41
C ALA A 97 5.54 -11.20 -1.78
N ASN A 98 4.22 -11.25 -2.04
CA ASN A 98 3.41 -10.07 -2.23
C ASN A 98 3.36 -9.26 -0.91
N ARG A 99 2.90 -9.89 0.17
CA ARG A 99 2.81 -9.32 1.53
C ARG A 99 4.13 -8.78 2.09
N ILE A 100 5.19 -9.59 2.05
CA ILE A 100 6.45 -9.24 2.74
C ILE A 100 7.34 -8.34 1.89
N ILE A 101 7.26 -8.43 0.56
CA ILE A 101 8.22 -7.76 -0.33
C ILE A 101 7.51 -6.74 -1.23
N ALA A 102 6.60 -7.20 -2.08
CA ALA A 102 6.05 -6.38 -3.15
C ALA A 102 5.28 -5.18 -2.61
N ASP A 103 4.39 -5.41 -1.65
CA ASP A 103 3.45 -4.40 -1.15
C ASP A 103 4.17 -3.28 -0.38
N PRO A 104 5.04 -3.58 0.61
CA PRO A 104 5.91 -2.57 1.21
C PRO A 104 6.79 -1.84 0.19
N LEU A 105 7.30 -2.55 -0.83
CA LEU A 105 8.11 -1.92 -1.89
C LEU A 105 7.27 -0.95 -2.73
N MET A 106 6.02 -1.28 -3.04
CA MET A 106 5.12 -0.39 -3.78
C MET A 106 4.82 0.88 -2.99
N LEU A 107 4.70 0.79 -1.67
CA LEU A 107 4.57 1.97 -0.81
C LEU A 107 5.82 2.86 -0.89
N ILE A 108 7.02 2.26 -0.95
CA ILE A 108 8.28 2.99 -1.14
C ILE A 108 8.36 3.64 -2.53
N ILE A 109 7.95 2.95 -3.58
CA ILE A 109 7.87 3.51 -4.94
C ILE A 109 6.92 4.71 -4.94
N GLY A 110 5.75 4.58 -4.32
CA GLY A 110 4.80 5.69 -4.15
C GLY A 110 5.44 6.88 -3.43
N TYR A 111 6.17 6.64 -2.34
CA TYR A 111 6.91 7.70 -1.64
C TYR A 111 7.96 8.38 -2.55
N ALA A 112 8.70 7.61 -3.36
CA ALA A 112 9.65 8.17 -4.34
C ALA A 112 8.97 9.07 -5.36
N ILE A 113 7.81 8.64 -5.89
CA ILE A 113 6.98 9.44 -6.79
C ILE A 113 6.55 10.75 -6.10
N ALA A 114 6.04 10.68 -4.87
CA ALA A 114 5.62 11.87 -4.11
C ALA A 114 6.76 12.85 -3.82
N ASN A 115 7.98 12.34 -3.64
CA ASN A 115 9.16 13.17 -3.41
C ASN A 115 9.61 13.89 -4.69
N ARG A 116 9.54 13.21 -5.84
CA ARG A 116 9.91 13.76 -7.14
C ARG A 116 8.84 14.69 -7.72
N TRP A 117 7.57 14.31 -7.59
CA TRP A 117 6.42 15.05 -8.13
C TRP A 117 5.35 15.29 -7.08
N PRO A 118 5.50 16.28 -6.18
CA PRO A 118 4.55 16.52 -5.09
C PRO A 118 3.11 16.81 -5.53
N ARG A 119 2.92 17.23 -6.80
CA ARG A 119 1.60 17.48 -7.38
C ARG A 119 0.78 16.20 -7.57
N THR A 120 1.40 15.02 -7.58
CA THR A 120 0.69 13.73 -7.72
C THR A 120 -0.07 13.32 -6.46
N VAL A 121 0.18 13.95 -5.30
CA VAL A 121 -0.43 13.57 -4.02
C VAL A 121 -1.96 13.72 -4.04
N ILE A 122 -2.49 14.81 -4.59
CA ILE A 122 -3.94 15.01 -4.65
C ILE A 122 -4.59 14.00 -5.62
N PRO A 123 -4.13 13.85 -6.87
CA PRO A 123 -4.60 12.80 -7.76
C PRO A 123 -4.52 11.40 -7.14
N ALA A 124 -3.42 11.07 -6.46
CA ALA A 124 -3.24 9.76 -5.85
C ALA A 124 -4.26 9.49 -4.73
N ARG A 125 -4.59 10.49 -3.90
CA ARG A 125 -5.63 10.36 -2.87
C ARG A 125 -7.01 10.16 -3.46
N LEU A 126 -7.34 10.91 -4.50
CA LEU A 126 -8.62 10.77 -5.20
C LEU A 126 -8.69 9.40 -5.88
N GLY A 127 -7.63 8.99 -6.57
CA GLY A 127 -7.51 7.69 -7.20
C GLY A 127 -7.65 6.54 -6.20
N SER A 128 -6.91 6.58 -5.10
CA SER A 128 -6.96 5.56 -4.03
C SER A 128 -8.34 5.48 -3.39
N LEU A 129 -8.94 6.62 -3.04
CA LEU A 129 -10.30 6.65 -2.49
C LEU A 129 -11.32 6.08 -3.49
N THR A 130 -11.25 6.48 -4.75
CA THR A 130 -12.14 5.94 -5.79
C THR A 130 -11.91 4.44 -5.99
N TRP A 131 -10.66 3.99 -6.01
CA TRP A 131 -10.30 2.58 -6.16
C TRP A 131 -10.90 1.74 -5.03
N LEU A 132 -10.70 2.16 -3.77
CA LEU A 132 -11.26 1.51 -2.59
C LEU A 132 -12.79 1.51 -2.60
N LEU A 133 -13.43 2.64 -2.89
CA LEU A 133 -14.90 2.71 -2.92
C LEU A 133 -15.49 1.76 -3.97
N VAL A 134 -14.90 1.71 -5.16
CA VAL A 134 -15.34 0.78 -6.22
C VAL A 134 -15.16 -0.66 -5.77
N HIS A 135 -13.98 -1.04 -5.27
CA HIS A 135 -13.71 -2.45 -4.92
C HIS A 135 -14.48 -2.94 -3.69
N ILE A 136 -14.78 -2.05 -2.74
CA ILE A 136 -15.51 -2.41 -1.51
C ILE A 136 -17.02 -2.48 -1.77
N PHE A 137 -17.58 -1.52 -2.50
CA PHE A 137 -19.05 -1.40 -2.63
C PHE A 137 -19.63 -1.97 -3.93
N ILE A 138 -18.82 -2.12 -4.97
CA ILE A 138 -19.30 -2.62 -6.28
C ILE A 138 -18.90 -4.08 -6.47
N PHE A 139 -17.68 -4.46 -6.12
CA PHE A 139 -17.21 -5.83 -6.31
C PHE A 139 -17.57 -6.74 -5.13
N PRO A 140 -17.93 -8.01 -5.41
CA PRO A 140 -18.32 -8.96 -4.38
C PRO A 140 -17.16 -9.33 -3.44
N HIS A 141 -15.92 -9.23 -3.92
CA HIS A 141 -14.70 -9.51 -3.15
C HIS A 141 -13.46 -8.92 -3.85
N SER A 142 -12.35 -8.86 -3.11
CA SER A 142 -11.09 -8.21 -3.49
C SER A 142 -10.42 -8.78 -4.75
N MET A 143 -10.59 -10.08 -5.04
CA MET A 143 -10.01 -10.73 -6.23
C MET A 143 -10.89 -10.66 -7.50
N TYR A 144 -12.05 -10.01 -7.45
CA TYR A 144 -13.06 -10.14 -8.52
C TYR A 144 -12.56 -9.68 -9.89
N LEU A 145 -11.74 -8.62 -9.93
CA LEU A 145 -11.23 -8.07 -11.19
C LEU A 145 -10.34 -9.07 -11.95
N HIS A 146 -9.53 -9.85 -11.23
CA HIS A 146 -8.68 -10.91 -11.80
C HIS A 146 -9.46 -12.17 -12.20
N MET A 147 -10.74 -12.27 -11.86
CA MET A 147 -11.60 -13.36 -12.36
C MET A 147 -12.31 -12.97 -13.67
N LEU A 148 -12.34 -11.68 -14.00
CA LEU A 148 -12.96 -11.18 -15.23
C LEU A 148 -12.01 -11.19 -16.43
N PHE A 149 -10.69 -11.20 -16.18
CA PHE A 149 -9.62 -11.12 -17.18
C PHE A 149 -8.53 -12.16 -16.87
#